data_AF-A0A976M6Q2-F1
#
_entry.id   AF-A0A976M6Q2-F1
#
_cell.length_a   1.000
_cell.length_b   1.000
_cell.length_c   1.000
_cell.angle_alpha   90.00
_cell.angle_beta   90.00
_cell.angle_gamma   90.00
#
_symmetry.space_group_name_H-M   'P 1'
#
loop_
_entity.id
_entity.type
_entity.pdbx_description
1 polymer ?
#
loop_
_entity_poly.entity_id
_entity_poly.type
_entity_poly.pdbx_seq_one_letter_code
_entity_poly.pdbx_strand_id
1 'polypeptide(L)'
;MLSKIAHNIRDHKRDVPLLRGRIHLLSLLFYPFVIRSLKKNVPKELKYSLVIFIVSHLFNLITTTLLHNNQLYEYRSAYKRIDIASVFVVAPGLSFPVAVYFMKNDWFMAAIVYLQWILSFVGVFGSLVFDFCSFQKEYRSMYVAFMNLPDVLIIYKLFAKGEYLSSLLSTFGLIFFFVGGIVYCQEGPPIIDGLIGHHEIFHLLTVIGFGLVVGANRSVVK
;
A
#
# COMPACT_ATOMS: atom_id res chain seq x y z
N MET A 1 -23.47 22.16 -9.40
CA MET A 1 -22.25 22.69 -10.06
C MET A 1 -21.21 21.59 -10.31
N LEU A 2 -20.76 20.87 -9.27
CA LEU A 2 -19.80 19.76 -9.40
C LEU A 2 -20.24 18.63 -10.35
N SER A 3 -21.51 18.23 -10.30
CA SER A 3 -22.07 17.21 -11.23
C SER A 3 -22.02 17.65 -12.71
N LYS A 4 -22.29 18.93 -13.01
CA LYS A 4 -22.18 19.48 -14.38
C LYS A 4 -20.73 19.54 -14.87
N ILE A 5 -19.79 19.92 -13.98
CA ILE A 5 -18.35 19.90 -14.29
C ILE A 5 -17.87 18.47 -14.52
N ALA A 6 -18.28 17.53 -13.66
CA ALA A 6 -17.95 16.11 -13.79
C ALA A 6 -18.50 15.50 -15.09
N HIS A 7 -19.71 15.90 -15.52
CA HIS A 7 -20.29 15.48 -16.80
C HIS A 7 -19.43 15.94 -17.99
N ASN A 8 -18.92 17.17 -17.97
CA ASN A 8 -18.10 17.73 -19.06
C ASN A 8 -16.66 17.17 -19.10
N ILE A 9 -16.13 16.68 -17.98
CA ILE A 9 -14.79 16.05 -17.90
C ILE A 9 -14.86 14.53 -18.20
N ARG A 10 -16.07 13.98 -18.31
CA ARG A 10 -16.28 12.54 -18.49
C ARG A 10 -15.71 12.08 -19.84
N ASP A 11 -14.78 11.15 -19.79
CA ASP A 11 -14.36 10.41 -20.98
C ASP A 11 -15.48 9.42 -21.32
N HIS A 12 -16.27 9.71 -22.36
CA HIS A 12 -17.41 8.89 -22.78
C HIS A 12 -17.03 7.45 -23.16
N LYS A 13 -15.72 7.12 -23.24
CA LYS A 13 -15.21 5.79 -23.58
C LYS A 13 -14.90 4.90 -22.38
N ARG A 14 -15.00 5.40 -21.13
CA ARG A 14 -14.71 4.61 -19.90
C ARG A 14 -15.98 4.13 -19.20
N ASP A 15 -15.97 2.87 -18.81
CA ASP A 15 -16.99 2.17 -18.00
C ASP A 15 -16.78 2.31 -16.48
N VAL A 16 -15.69 2.94 -16.07
CA VAL A 16 -15.30 3.16 -14.67
C VAL A 16 -15.21 4.66 -14.33
N PRO A 17 -15.28 5.05 -13.04
CA PRO A 17 -15.12 6.45 -12.65
C PRO A 17 -13.79 7.05 -13.13
N LEU A 18 -13.78 8.35 -13.41
CA LEU A 18 -12.63 9.05 -13.99
C LEU A 18 -11.35 8.92 -13.16
N LEU A 19 -11.46 8.90 -11.82
CA LEU A 19 -10.32 8.81 -10.92
C LEU A 19 -9.80 7.38 -10.71
N ARG A 20 -10.48 6.37 -11.29
CA ARG A 20 -10.01 4.97 -11.33
C ARG A 20 -8.65 4.91 -11.99
N GLY A 21 -7.64 4.46 -11.24
CA GLY A 21 -6.27 4.37 -11.72
C GLY A 21 -5.54 5.72 -11.83
N ARG A 22 -6.06 6.79 -11.21
CA ARG A 22 -5.40 8.12 -11.22
C ARG A 22 -5.18 8.67 -9.82
N ILE A 23 -6.13 8.46 -8.90
CA ILE A 23 -6.06 9.06 -7.56
C ILE A 23 -4.84 8.59 -6.75
N HIS A 24 -4.40 7.34 -6.96
CA HIS A 24 -3.26 6.79 -6.25
C HIS A 24 -1.92 7.39 -6.69
N LEU A 25 -1.87 8.10 -7.83
CA LEU A 25 -0.69 8.88 -8.26
C LEU A 25 -0.36 10.02 -7.30
N LEU A 26 -1.32 10.46 -6.47
CA LEU A 26 -1.07 11.45 -5.41
C LEU A 26 -0.01 10.98 -4.40
N SER A 27 0.23 9.67 -4.29
CA SER A 27 1.32 9.11 -3.49
C SER A 27 2.71 9.66 -3.88
N LEU A 28 2.90 10.09 -5.13
CA LEU A 28 4.15 10.69 -5.62
C LEU A 28 4.52 11.98 -4.87
N LEU A 29 3.54 12.69 -4.29
CA LEU A 29 3.77 13.89 -3.48
C LEU A 29 4.66 13.61 -2.25
N PHE A 30 4.72 12.37 -1.78
CA PHE A 30 5.51 11.99 -0.61
C PHE A 30 6.95 11.58 -0.92
N TYR A 31 7.30 11.33 -2.18
CA TYR A 31 8.64 10.86 -2.59
C TYR A 31 9.78 11.82 -2.23
N PRO A 32 9.64 13.16 -2.33
CA PRO A 32 10.69 14.08 -1.90
C PRO A 32 11.14 13.86 -0.44
N PHE A 33 10.22 13.48 0.46
CA PHE A 33 10.54 13.20 1.86
C PHE A 33 11.33 11.90 2.03
N VAL A 34 11.00 10.87 1.24
CA VAL A 34 11.69 9.58 1.24
C VAL A 34 13.11 9.73 0.67
N ILE A 35 13.24 10.43 -0.46
CA ILE A 35 14.54 10.74 -1.10
C ILE A 35 15.43 11.53 -0.15
N ARG A 36 14.86 12.50 0.60
CA ARG A 36 15.62 13.23 1.62
C ARG A 36 16.11 12.31 2.75
N SER A 37 15.33 11.28 3.10
CA SER A 37 15.71 10.30 4.13
C SER A 37 16.86 9.39 3.66
N LEU A 38 16.89 9.00 2.37
CA LEU A 38 18.00 8.24 1.78
C LEU A 38 19.36 8.96 1.84
N LYS A 39 19.34 10.30 1.78
CA LYS A 39 20.55 11.13 1.82
C LYS A 39 21.19 11.22 3.21
N LYS A 40 20.51 10.75 4.26
CA LYS A 40 21.03 10.81 5.63
C LYS A 40 22.19 9.85 5.86
N ASN A 41 23.05 10.17 6.82
CA ASN A 41 24.15 9.30 7.21
C ASN A 41 23.70 8.26 8.25
N VAL A 42 22.91 7.29 7.80
CA VAL A 42 22.38 6.19 8.61
C VAL A 42 23.05 4.85 8.22
N PRO A 43 22.97 3.81 9.08
CA PRO A 43 23.45 2.46 8.76
C PRO A 43 22.96 1.96 7.39
N LYS A 44 23.80 1.18 6.70
CA LYS A 44 23.53 0.73 5.33
C LYS A 44 22.25 -0.09 5.22
N GLU A 45 21.94 -0.87 6.24
CA GLU A 45 20.75 -1.72 6.34
C GLU A 45 19.46 -0.88 6.29
N LEU A 46 19.46 0.28 6.97
CA LEU A 46 18.34 1.22 6.92
C LEU A 46 18.22 1.94 5.57
N LYS A 47 19.34 2.15 4.86
CA LYS A 47 19.29 2.67 3.48
C LYS A 47 18.69 1.65 2.53
N TYR A 48 19.11 0.38 2.62
CA TYR A 48 18.56 -0.69 1.80
C TYR A 48 17.09 -0.94 2.08
N SER A 49 16.65 -0.87 3.34
CA SER A 49 15.24 -1.01 3.67
C SER A 49 14.38 0.13 3.10
N LEU A 50 14.90 1.38 3.07
CA LEU A 50 14.25 2.49 2.38
C LEU A 50 14.17 2.30 0.86
N VAL A 51 15.18 1.69 0.25
CA VAL A 51 15.14 1.33 -1.18
C VAL A 51 14.07 0.27 -1.43
N ILE A 52 13.98 -0.77 -0.60
CA ILE A 52 12.93 -1.80 -0.68
C ILE A 52 11.55 -1.16 -0.52
N PHE A 53 11.37 -0.29 0.47
CA PHE A 53 10.15 0.50 0.65
C PHE A 53 9.74 1.25 -0.63
N ILE A 54 10.69 1.97 -1.25
CA ILE A 54 10.46 2.71 -2.49
C ILE A 54 10.08 1.77 -3.65
N VAL A 55 10.85 0.70 -3.84
CA VAL A 55 10.67 -0.24 -4.96
C VAL A 55 9.34 -0.96 -4.83
N SER A 56 8.99 -1.45 -3.63
CA SER A 56 7.73 -2.13 -3.39
C SER A 56 6.53 -1.21 -3.66
N HIS A 57 6.60 0.05 -3.22
CA HIS A 57 5.54 1.02 -3.48
C HIS A 57 5.47 1.44 -4.96
N LEU A 58 6.62 1.71 -5.61
CA LEU A 58 6.64 2.03 -7.05
C LEU A 58 6.08 0.88 -7.89
N PHE A 59 6.44 -0.36 -7.54
CA PHE A 59 5.90 -1.54 -8.21
C PHE A 59 4.37 -1.56 -8.12
N ASN A 60 3.81 -1.42 -6.91
CA ASN A 60 2.35 -1.34 -6.72
C ASN A 60 1.71 -0.15 -7.45
N LEU A 61 2.32 1.03 -7.40
CA LEU A 61 1.83 2.23 -8.06
C LEU A 61 1.73 2.02 -9.58
N ILE A 62 2.76 1.43 -10.20
CA ILE A 62 2.82 1.19 -11.64
C ILE A 62 1.77 0.16 -12.05
N THR A 63 1.71 -0.98 -11.37
CA THR A 63 0.78 -2.09 -11.70
C THR A 63 -0.67 -1.66 -11.55
N THR A 64 -1.00 -0.96 -10.46
CA THR A 64 -2.32 -0.37 -10.20
C THR A 64 -2.69 0.62 -11.31
N THR A 65 -1.75 1.48 -11.73
CA THR A 65 -1.97 2.47 -12.80
C THR A 65 -2.26 1.80 -14.14
N LEU A 66 -1.48 0.77 -14.49
CA LEU A 66 -1.61 0.05 -15.76
C LEU A 66 -2.94 -0.70 -15.84
N LEU A 67 -3.32 -1.43 -14.79
CA LEU A 67 -4.57 -2.18 -14.75
C LEU A 67 -5.79 -1.25 -14.81
N HIS A 68 -5.79 -0.17 -14.02
CA HIS A 68 -6.99 0.63 -13.81
C HIS A 68 -7.20 1.77 -14.82
N ASN A 69 -6.17 2.16 -15.58
CA ASN A 69 -6.37 3.08 -16.72
C ASN A 69 -6.89 2.41 -17.98
N ASN A 70 -7.17 1.10 -17.94
CA ASN A 70 -7.96 0.40 -18.94
C ASN A 70 -7.37 0.43 -20.37
N GLN A 71 -6.05 0.65 -20.48
CA GLN A 71 -5.36 0.77 -21.77
C GLN A 71 -5.02 -0.60 -22.40
N LEU A 72 -5.13 -1.70 -21.63
CA LEU A 72 -4.60 -3.02 -22.00
C LEU A 72 -5.63 -4.14 -21.74
N TYR A 73 -6.81 -4.05 -22.37
CA TYR A 73 -7.87 -5.06 -22.21
C TYR A 73 -7.43 -6.48 -22.60
N GLU A 74 -6.59 -6.61 -23.64
CA GLU A 74 -6.10 -7.89 -24.16
C GLU A 74 -5.36 -8.73 -23.09
N TYR A 75 -4.59 -8.08 -22.22
CA TYR A 75 -3.79 -8.73 -21.18
C TYR A 75 -4.34 -8.51 -19.77
N ARG A 76 -5.61 -8.08 -19.65
CA ARG A 76 -6.20 -7.64 -18.38
C ARG A 76 -6.11 -8.68 -17.27
N SER A 77 -6.23 -9.97 -17.60
CA SER A 77 -6.07 -11.06 -16.62
C SER A 77 -4.66 -11.10 -16.03
N ALA A 78 -3.62 -11.02 -16.87
CA ALA A 78 -2.23 -10.99 -16.42
C ALA A 78 -1.95 -9.73 -15.57
N TYR A 79 -2.43 -8.56 -16.00
CA TYR A 79 -2.27 -7.33 -15.21
C TYR A 79 -2.99 -7.40 -13.87
N LYS A 80 -4.16 -8.04 -13.80
CA LYS A 80 -4.87 -8.27 -12.53
C LYS A 80 -4.04 -9.14 -11.59
N ARG A 81 -3.38 -10.18 -12.11
CA ARG A 81 -2.48 -11.04 -11.33
C ARG A 81 -1.27 -10.28 -10.81
N ILE A 82 -0.66 -9.46 -11.66
CA ILE A 82 0.50 -8.64 -11.29
C ILE A 82 0.10 -7.56 -10.28
N ASP A 83 -1.05 -6.93 -10.44
CA ASP A 83 -1.58 -5.92 -9.52
C ASP A 83 -1.81 -6.50 -8.12
N ILE A 84 -2.49 -7.64 -8.02
CA ILE A 84 -2.71 -8.31 -6.73
C ILE A 84 -1.38 -8.83 -6.15
N ALA A 85 -0.46 -9.35 -6.97
CA ALA A 85 0.88 -9.71 -6.50
C ALA A 85 1.62 -8.50 -5.90
N SER A 86 1.48 -7.32 -6.51
CA SER A 86 2.11 -6.10 -6.00
C SER A 86 1.57 -5.64 -4.65
N VAL A 87 0.29 -5.93 -4.33
CA VAL A 87 -0.28 -5.69 -2.99
C VAL A 87 0.45 -6.52 -1.94
N PHE A 88 0.77 -7.78 -2.25
CA PHE A 88 1.53 -8.65 -1.34
C PHE A 88 2.97 -8.16 -1.14
N VAL A 89 3.58 -7.50 -2.13
CA VAL A 89 4.93 -6.94 -2.03
C VAL A 89 4.95 -5.61 -1.26
N VAL A 90 4.01 -4.71 -1.53
CA VAL A 90 3.97 -3.39 -0.90
C VAL A 90 3.63 -3.47 0.57
N ALA A 91 2.70 -4.35 0.96
CA ALA A 91 2.23 -4.52 2.32
C ALA A 91 3.36 -4.59 3.38
N PRO A 92 4.25 -5.61 3.37
CA PRO A 92 5.38 -5.65 4.30
C PRO A 92 6.46 -4.62 3.96
N GLY A 93 6.57 -4.21 2.69
CA GLY A 93 7.53 -3.20 2.25
C GLY A 93 7.33 -1.84 2.92
N LEU A 94 6.09 -1.49 3.27
CA LEU A 94 5.73 -0.22 3.91
C LEU A 94 6.34 -0.06 5.31
N SER A 95 6.26 -1.09 6.15
CA SER A 95 6.78 -1.09 7.52
C SER A 95 8.24 -1.55 7.63
N PHE A 96 8.82 -2.05 6.53
CA PHE A 96 10.15 -2.64 6.52
C PHE A 96 11.28 -1.73 7.07
N PRO A 97 11.33 -0.41 6.80
CA PRO A 97 12.36 0.43 7.40
C PRO A 97 12.29 0.50 8.93
N VAL A 98 11.09 0.58 9.50
CA VAL A 98 10.91 0.49 10.96
C VAL A 98 11.24 -0.90 11.47
N ALA A 99 10.87 -1.95 10.74
CA ALA A 99 11.17 -3.32 11.13
C ALA A 99 12.70 -3.53 11.26
N VAL A 100 13.47 -3.09 10.26
CA VAL A 100 14.95 -3.18 10.26
C VAL A 100 15.56 -2.37 11.41
N TYR A 101 14.97 -1.24 11.81
CA TYR A 101 15.41 -0.49 12.99
C TYR A 101 15.38 -1.31 14.28
N PHE A 102 14.42 -2.24 14.42
CA PHE A 102 14.34 -3.13 15.58
C PHE A 102 15.16 -4.41 15.41
N MET A 103 15.22 -4.98 14.19
CA MET A 103 15.87 -6.28 13.93
C MET A 103 17.32 -6.37 14.40
N LYS A 104 18.08 -5.26 14.37
CA LYS A 104 19.51 -5.25 14.73
C LYS A 104 19.80 -5.85 16.12
N ASN A 105 18.89 -5.63 17.08
CA ASN A 105 19.08 -6.04 18.47
C ASN A 105 17.95 -6.96 18.97
N ASP A 106 17.15 -7.51 18.06
CA ASP A 106 15.93 -8.23 18.40
C ASP A 106 15.71 -9.38 17.41
N TRP A 107 16.20 -10.57 17.79
CA TRP A 107 16.09 -11.79 16.98
C TRP A 107 14.63 -12.19 16.73
N PHE A 108 13.74 -11.90 17.70
CA PHE A 108 12.33 -12.23 17.59
C PHE A 108 11.65 -11.36 16.54
N MET A 109 11.98 -10.06 16.49
CA MET A 109 11.55 -9.22 15.36
C MET A 109 12.09 -9.72 14.04
N ALA A 110 13.36 -10.14 13.98
CA ALA A 110 13.91 -10.68 12.74
C ALA A 110 13.15 -11.92 12.26
N ALA A 111 12.81 -12.84 13.17
CA ALA A 111 12.02 -14.04 12.85
C ALA A 111 10.60 -13.70 12.34
N ILE A 112 9.93 -12.75 13.00
CA ILE A 112 8.58 -12.30 12.60
C ILE A 112 8.59 -11.64 11.22
N VAL A 113 9.58 -10.77 10.95
CA VAL A 113 9.72 -10.13 9.64
C VAL A 113 10.00 -11.18 8.57
N TYR A 114 10.84 -12.17 8.85
CA TYR A 114 11.07 -13.29 7.95
C TYR A 114 9.77 -14.03 7.60
N LEU A 115 8.96 -14.35 8.61
CA LEU A 115 7.67 -15.00 8.42
C LEU A 115 6.72 -14.12 7.57
N GLN A 116 6.68 -12.81 7.85
CA GLN A 116 5.89 -11.85 7.08
C GLN A 116 6.27 -11.85 5.59
N TRP A 117 7.56 -11.87 5.28
CA TRP A 117 8.05 -11.95 3.90
C TRP A 117 7.77 -13.32 3.26
N ILE A 118 7.87 -14.43 3.99
CA ILE A 118 7.49 -15.76 3.48
C ILE A 118 6.01 -15.76 3.06
N LEU A 119 5.11 -15.25 3.92
CA LEU A 119 3.69 -15.13 3.62
C LEU A 119 3.45 -14.18 2.42
N SER A 120 4.20 -13.08 2.32
CA SER A 120 4.18 -12.19 1.16
C SER A 120 4.53 -12.94 -0.13
N PHE A 121 5.62 -13.71 -0.14
CA PHE A 121 5.99 -14.51 -1.30
C PHE A 121 4.93 -15.56 -1.66
N VAL A 122 4.33 -16.23 -0.66
CA VAL A 122 3.21 -17.15 -0.92
C VAL A 122 2.04 -16.41 -1.59
N GLY A 123 1.70 -15.20 -1.15
CA GLY A 123 0.68 -14.36 -1.81
C GLY A 123 1.05 -13.95 -3.24
N VAL A 124 2.32 -13.59 -3.48
CA VAL A 124 2.85 -13.28 -4.82
C VAL A 124 2.74 -14.49 -5.75
N PHE A 125 3.28 -15.64 -5.35
CA PHE A 125 3.20 -16.88 -6.13
C PHE A 125 1.75 -17.34 -6.34
N GLY A 126 0.92 -17.26 -5.30
CA GLY A 126 -0.52 -17.49 -5.36
C GLY A 126 -1.19 -16.65 -6.45
N SER A 127 -0.86 -15.36 -6.51
CA SER A 127 -1.45 -14.43 -7.48
C SER A 127 -0.97 -14.69 -8.91
N LEU A 128 0.33 -14.90 -9.11
CA LEU A 128 0.93 -15.04 -10.43
C LEU A 128 0.66 -16.42 -11.06
N VAL A 129 0.85 -17.49 -10.28
CA VAL A 129 0.81 -18.88 -10.78
C VAL A 129 -0.58 -19.49 -10.62
N PHE A 130 -1.20 -19.32 -9.46
CA PHE A 130 -2.43 -20.04 -9.08
C PHE A 130 -3.71 -19.21 -9.22
N ASP A 131 -3.61 -18.03 -9.83
CA ASP A 131 -4.74 -17.12 -10.04
C ASP A 131 -5.55 -16.84 -8.77
N PHE A 132 -4.86 -16.54 -7.66
CA PHE A 132 -5.51 -16.13 -6.41
C PHE A 132 -6.47 -14.94 -6.56
N CYS A 133 -6.35 -14.22 -7.68
CA CYS A 133 -7.22 -13.13 -8.12
C CYS A 133 -8.65 -13.55 -8.46
N SER A 134 -8.89 -14.86 -8.64
CA SER A 134 -10.21 -15.46 -8.87
C SER A 134 -11.03 -15.63 -7.59
N PHE A 135 -10.38 -15.68 -6.42
CA PHE A 135 -11.06 -15.81 -5.13
C PHE A 135 -11.92 -14.58 -4.81
N GLN A 136 -12.78 -14.65 -3.81
CA GLN A 136 -13.54 -13.46 -3.39
C GLN A 136 -12.62 -12.39 -2.78
N LYS A 137 -13.04 -11.13 -2.84
CA LYS A 137 -12.23 -9.98 -2.39
C LYS A 137 -11.89 -10.08 -0.91
N GLU A 138 -12.84 -10.58 -0.12
CA GLU A 138 -12.80 -10.76 1.32
C GLU A 138 -11.65 -11.69 1.70
N TYR A 139 -11.53 -12.85 1.04
CA TYR A 139 -10.44 -13.81 1.31
C TYR A 139 -9.06 -13.20 1.05
N ARG A 140 -8.91 -12.46 -0.05
CA ARG A 140 -7.64 -11.78 -0.36
C ARG A 140 -7.33 -10.69 0.68
N SER A 141 -8.32 -9.88 1.02
CA SER A 141 -8.18 -8.81 2.03
C SER A 141 -7.84 -9.39 3.41
N MET A 142 -8.48 -10.49 3.81
CA MET A 142 -8.18 -11.19 5.06
C MET A 142 -6.75 -11.74 5.06
N TYR A 143 -6.30 -12.37 3.97
CA TYR A 143 -4.92 -12.84 3.86
C TYR A 143 -3.94 -11.68 4.06
N VAL A 144 -4.14 -10.57 3.34
CA VAL A 144 -3.28 -9.38 3.48
C VAL A 144 -3.31 -8.85 4.91
N ALA A 145 -4.48 -8.79 5.57
CA ALA A 145 -4.58 -8.35 6.95
C ALA A 145 -3.81 -9.25 7.92
N PHE A 146 -3.98 -10.58 7.82
CA PHE A 146 -3.28 -11.55 8.66
C PHE A 146 -1.77 -11.52 8.45
N MET A 147 -1.34 -11.43 7.19
CA MET A 147 0.07 -11.31 6.84
C MET A 147 0.72 -10.09 7.52
N ASN A 148 -0.01 -8.98 7.69
CA ASN A 148 0.52 -7.74 8.28
C ASN A 148 0.25 -7.59 9.79
N LEU A 149 -0.23 -8.62 10.49
CA LEU A 149 -0.29 -8.61 11.96
C LEU A 149 1.03 -8.22 12.65
N PRO A 150 2.23 -8.57 12.13
CA PRO A 150 3.50 -8.07 12.65
C PRO A 150 3.59 -6.55 12.83
N ASP A 151 2.87 -5.76 12.03
CA ASP A 151 2.90 -4.31 12.11
C ASP A 151 2.34 -3.80 13.45
N VAL A 152 1.42 -4.53 14.07
CA VAL A 152 0.89 -4.21 15.41
C VAL A 152 2.00 -4.32 16.46
N LEU A 153 2.86 -5.34 16.35
CA LEU A 153 4.02 -5.50 17.23
C LEU A 153 5.05 -4.39 16.99
N ILE A 154 5.28 -3.99 15.74
CA ILE A 154 6.14 -2.85 15.39
C ILE A 154 5.64 -1.57 16.06
N ILE A 155 4.33 -1.29 15.97
CA ILE A 155 3.69 -0.14 16.63
C ILE A 155 3.93 -0.18 18.14
N TYR A 156 3.68 -1.33 18.78
CA TYR A 156 3.93 -1.50 20.21
C TYR A 156 5.40 -1.23 20.59
N LYS A 157 6.36 -1.77 19.82
CA LYS A 157 7.79 -1.57 20.08
C LYS A 157 8.22 -0.12 19.88
N LEU A 158 7.66 0.59 18.90
CA LEU A 158 7.86 2.03 18.73
C LEU A 158 7.40 2.80 19.97
N PHE A 159 6.20 2.52 20.46
CA PHE A 159 5.66 3.13 21.66
C PHE A 159 6.53 2.85 22.89
N ALA A 160 6.88 1.58 23.11
CA ALA A 160 7.70 1.14 24.25
C ALA A 160 9.12 1.74 24.26
N LYS A 161 9.67 2.04 23.07
CA LYS A 161 10.99 2.68 22.90
C LYS A 161 10.95 4.21 22.98
N GLY A 162 9.77 4.81 23.12
CA GLY A 162 9.59 6.27 23.17
C GLY A 162 9.55 6.96 21.79
N GLU A 163 9.46 6.21 20.69
CA GLU A 163 9.30 6.75 19.34
C GLU A 163 7.83 7.11 19.06
N TYR A 164 7.23 7.93 19.92
CA TYR A 164 5.78 8.18 19.96
C TYR A 164 5.21 8.71 18.64
N LEU A 165 5.93 9.62 17.97
CA LEU A 165 5.51 10.13 16.67
C LEU A 165 5.44 9.02 15.61
N SER A 166 6.47 8.16 15.55
CA SER A 166 6.47 7.03 14.63
C SER A 166 5.35 6.06 14.94
N SER A 167 5.14 5.78 16.23
CA SER A 167 4.07 4.90 16.69
C SER A 167 2.71 5.44 16.27
N LEU A 168 2.43 6.71 16.53
CA LEU A 168 1.16 7.36 16.20
C LEU A 168 0.87 7.34 14.70
N LEU A 169 1.87 7.73 13.90
CA LEU A 169 1.74 7.74 12.43
C LEU A 169 1.54 6.33 11.86
N SER A 170 2.25 5.33 12.42
CA SER A 170 2.08 3.93 12.02
C SER A 170 0.69 3.40 12.38
N THR A 171 0.18 3.73 13.57
CA THR A 171 -1.18 3.37 14.01
C THR A 171 -2.23 3.93 13.06
N PHE A 172 -2.20 5.24 12.78
CA PHE A 172 -3.16 5.83 11.85
C PHE A 172 -2.98 5.28 10.44
N GLY A 173 -1.74 5.09 9.98
CA GLY A 173 -1.46 4.45 8.69
C GLY A 173 -2.15 3.09 8.57
N LEU A 174 -1.97 2.22 9.57
CA LEU A 174 -2.61 0.91 9.63
C LEU A 174 -4.14 1.01 9.63
N ILE A 175 -4.73 1.95 10.38
CA ILE A 175 -6.18 2.20 10.39
C ILE A 175 -6.67 2.60 8.99
N PHE A 176 -5.99 3.52 8.31
CA PHE A 176 -6.36 3.93 6.95
C PHE A 176 -6.31 2.77 5.95
N PHE A 177 -5.29 1.90 6.03
CA PHE A 177 -5.21 0.71 5.19
C PHE A 177 -6.34 -0.29 5.50
N PHE A 178 -6.62 -0.53 6.78
CA PHE A 178 -7.65 -1.47 7.21
C PHE A 178 -9.05 -1.01 6.82
N VAL A 179 -9.39 0.25 7.11
CA VAL A 179 -10.66 0.86 6.68
C VAL A 179 -10.77 0.88 5.16
N GLY A 180 -9.66 1.15 4.46
CA GLY A 180 -9.60 1.03 3.00
C GLY A 180 -9.97 -0.37 2.52
N GLY A 181 -9.41 -1.42 3.13
CA GLY A 181 -9.72 -2.81 2.81
C GLY A 181 -11.20 -3.15 3.02
N ILE A 182 -11.84 -2.61 4.07
CA ILE A 182 -13.28 -2.76 4.30
C ILE A 182 -14.08 -2.09 3.17
N VAL A 183 -13.75 -0.84 2.82
CA VAL A 183 -14.42 -0.10 1.74
C VAL A 183 -14.26 -0.81 0.39
N TYR A 184 -13.11 -1.44 0.15
CA TYR A 184 -12.85 -2.25 -1.04
C TYR A 184 -13.78 -3.48 -1.13
N CYS A 185 -14.09 -4.13 0.00
CA CYS A 185 -14.96 -5.31 0.04
C CYS A 185 -16.46 -4.96 0.01
N GLN A 186 -16.88 -3.86 0.63
CA GLN A 186 -18.31 -3.53 0.79
C GLN A 186 -19.05 -3.12 -0.50
N GLU A 187 -18.34 -2.91 -1.61
CA GLU A 187 -18.89 -2.55 -2.93
C GLU A 187 -20.07 -1.56 -2.88
N GLY A 188 -19.79 -0.32 -2.48
CA GLY A 188 -20.81 0.74 -2.38
C GLY A 188 -21.13 1.45 -3.70
N PRO A 189 -22.30 2.11 -3.79
CA PRO A 189 -22.67 2.96 -4.93
C PRO A 189 -21.66 4.12 -5.11
N PRO A 190 -21.59 4.72 -6.32
CA PRO A 190 -20.73 5.87 -6.54
C PRO A 190 -21.11 7.04 -5.61
N ILE A 191 -20.12 7.71 -5.02
CA ILE A 191 -20.34 8.94 -4.24
C ILE A 191 -20.63 10.10 -5.19
N ILE A 192 -19.84 10.19 -6.26
CA ILE A 192 -20.01 11.19 -7.31
C ILE A 192 -20.04 10.45 -8.63
N ASP A 193 -21.20 10.43 -9.27
CA ASP A 193 -21.44 9.72 -10.52
C ASP A 193 -20.37 10.02 -11.58
N GLY A 194 -19.74 8.96 -12.06
CA GLY A 194 -18.69 9.03 -13.08
C GLY A 194 -17.34 9.58 -12.60
N LEU A 195 -17.21 10.06 -11.36
CA LEU A 195 -15.95 10.63 -10.83
C LEU A 195 -15.34 9.78 -9.70
N ILE A 196 -16.14 9.45 -8.68
CA ILE A 196 -15.68 8.77 -7.44
C ILE A 196 -16.66 7.65 -7.09
N GLY A 197 -16.15 6.42 -7.02
CA GLY A 197 -16.82 5.27 -6.40
C GLY A 197 -16.03 4.69 -5.22
N HIS A 198 -16.50 3.55 -4.70
CA HIS A 198 -15.90 2.92 -3.50
C HIS A 198 -14.41 2.61 -3.66
N HIS A 199 -13.97 2.19 -4.85
CA HIS A 199 -12.57 1.84 -5.10
C HIS A 199 -11.65 3.06 -5.16
N GLU A 200 -12.17 4.21 -5.61
CA GLU A 200 -11.43 5.48 -5.56
C GLU A 200 -11.23 5.93 -4.10
N ILE A 201 -12.23 5.70 -3.23
CA ILE A 201 -12.10 5.95 -1.78
C ILE A 201 -11.05 5.01 -1.19
N PHE A 202 -11.09 3.71 -1.52
CA PHE A 202 -10.05 2.77 -1.11
C PHE A 202 -8.66 3.29 -1.47
N HIS A 203 -8.43 3.66 -2.74
CA HIS A 203 -7.15 4.20 -3.16
C HIS A 203 -6.79 5.51 -2.44
N LEU A 204 -7.74 6.40 -2.22
CA LEU A 204 -7.50 7.64 -1.46
C LEU A 204 -7.04 7.34 -0.02
N LEU A 205 -7.70 6.40 0.67
CA LEU A 205 -7.31 5.97 2.01
C LEU A 205 -5.91 5.35 2.00
N THR A 206 -5.56 4.55 0.98
CA THR A 206 -4.18 4.01 0.84
C THR A 206 -3.13 5.10 0.61
N VAL A 207 -3.46 6.17 -0.13
CA VAL A 207 -2.55 7.33 -0.32
C VAL A 207 -2.31 8.05 1.00
N ILE A 208 -3.36 8.27 1.79
CA ILE A 208 -3.25 8.91 3.11
C ILE A 208 -2.41 8.02 4.04
N GLY A 209 -2.71 6.71 4.08
CA GLY A 209 -1.93 5.74 4.85
C GLY A 209 -0.45 5.72 4.45
N PHE A 210 -0.15 5.76 3.15
CA PHE A 210 1.22 5.84 2.64
C PHE A 210 1.94 7.10 3.13
N GLY A 211 1.31 8.27 3.06
CA GLY A 211 1.88 9.52 3.57
C GLY A 211 2.22 9.47 5.06
N LEU A 212 1.35 8.85 5.87
CA LEU A 212 1.59 8.63 7.30
C LEU A 212 2.78 7.69 7.54
N VAL A 213 2.87 6.58 6.80
CA VAL A 213 4.00 5.64 6.88
C VAL A 213 5.32 6.28 6.43
N VAL A 214 5.32 7.13 5.39
CA VAL A 214 6.50 7.93 5.01
C VAL A 214 6.96 8.79 6.19
N GLY A 215 6.02 9.45 6.88
CA GLY A 215 6.30 10.21 8.10
C GLY A 215 6.87 9.35 9.23
N ALA A 216 6.29 8.17 9.47
CA ALA A 216 6.76 7.21 10.46
C ALA A 216 8.20 6.77 10.15
N ASN A 217 8.46 6.24 8.95
CA ASN A 217 9.78 5.81 8.50
C ASN A 217 10.83 6.92 8.66
N ARG A 218 10.50 8.15 8.23
CA ARG A 218 11.40 9.31 8.37
C ARG A 218 11.70 9.67 9.83
N SER A 219 10.75 9.46 10.73
CA SER A 219 10.93 9.78 12.15
C SER A 219 11.85 8.80 12.89
N VAL A 220 12.04 7.58 12.36
CA VAL A 220 12.97 6.60 12.92
C VAL A 220 14.33 6.65 12.24
N VAL A 221 14.35 6.93 10.93
CA VAL A 221 15.59 7.17 10.16
C VAL A 221 16.07 8.60 10.40
N LYS A 222 16.57 8.87 11.61
CA LYS A 222 17.05 10.19 12.04
C LYS A 222 18.50 10.45 11.63
#